data_AF-A0A9Q0I5Y4-F1
#
_entry.id   AF-A0A9Q0I5Y4-F1
#
_cell.length_a   1.000
_cell.length_b   1.000
_cell.length_c   1.000
_cell.angle_alpha   90.00
_cell.angle_beta   90.00
_cell.angle_gamma   90.00
#
_symmetry.space_group_name_H-M   'P 1'
#
loop_
_entity.id
_entity.type
_entity.pdbx_description
1 polymer ?
#
loop_
_entity_poly.entity_id
_entity_poly.type
_entity_poly.pdbx_seq_one_letter_code
_entity_poly.pdbx_strand_id
1 'polypeptide(L)'
;MDPRKRPREDDSSEANGNAFKTPEKRVSVVPRGEADFMRWGVGETCEYLRGKGLQDWTGTFTDRPEEDLEQIGIQPQILHRINKVFNDPIHGHIEVHPLLIRIIDTPQFQRLRNIKQLGGVYFVFPGASHNRFEHSIGVGHLAGRLVQALSDRQPELLISHRDILCVKIAGLCHDLGHGPFSHMFDRIFIPKARPGVKWKHEIASLKMFDYLVEDNELKPVMEEHGLVLEEDLDFITELITGLPKSSDAPSAPNSVVGTCWSFGRRGYK
;
A
#
# COMPACT_ATOMS: atom_id res chain seq x y z
N MET A 1 -52.60 -3.23 -28.24
CA MET A 1 -51.53 -2.52 -27.51
C MET A 1 -50.30 -2.53 -28.40
N ASP A 2 -49.93 -1.34 -28.86
CA ASP A 2 -49.03 -1.05 -29.97
C ASP A 2 -47.57 -0.93 -29.50
N PRO A 3 -46.60 -1.72 -30.03
CA PRO A 3 -45.18 -1.53 -29.76
C PRO A 3 -44.61 -0.49 -30.73
N ARG A 4 -44.38 0.72 -30.22
CA ARG A 4 -43.72 1.84 -30.91
C ARG A 4 -42.37 1.44 -31.51
N LYS A 5 -42.35 1.03 -32.78
CA LYS A 5 -41.17 1.08 -33.67
C LYS A 5 -41.12 2.46 -34.30
N ARG A 6 -40.02 3.20 -34.12
CA ARG A 6 -39.73 4.38 -34.95
C ARG A 6 -39.17 3.93 -36.31
N PRO A 7 -39.52 4.58 -37.42
CA PRO A 7 -39.00 4.25 -38.76
C PRO A 7 -37.53 4.67 -38.90
N ARG A 8 -36.79 3.95 -39.76
CA ARG A 8 -35.48 4.38 -40.27
C ARG A 8 -35.71 5.31 -41.45
N GLU A 9 -35.13 6.51 -41.40
CA GLU A 9 -34.93 7.35 -42.58
C GLU A 9 -33.59 6.97 -43.19
N ASP A 10 -33.61 6.59 -44.47
CA ASP A 10 -32.44 6.55 -45.34
C ASP A 10 -32.13 7.98 -45.77
N ASP A 11 -30.92 8.46 -45.53
CA ASP A 11 -30.38 9.56 -46.31
C ASP A 11 -28.94 9.22 -46.73
N SER A 12 -28.77 9.21 -48.04
CA SER A 12 -27.55 8.87 -48.75
C SER A 12 -26.68 10.11 -48.89
N SER A 13 -25.51 10.14 -48.25
CA SER A 13 -24.41 10.97 -48.71
C SER A 13 -23.04 10.38 -48.37
N GLU A 14 -22.27 10.19 -49.45
CA GLU A 14 -20.81 10.20 -49.55
C GLU A 14 -20.01 9.08 -48.85
N ALA A 15 -19.55 8.16 -49.72
CA ALA A 15 -18.41 7.32 -49.46
C ALA A 15 -17.17 8.18 -49.13
N ASN A 16 -16.67 8.06 -47.90
CA ASN A 16 -15.28 8.37 -47.62
C ASN A 16 -14.69 7.24 -46.77
N GLY A 17 -13.74 6.52 -47.36
CA GLY A 17 -13.10 5.37 -46.74
C GLY A 17 -12.37 5.78 -45.48
N ASN A 18 -12.76 5.22 -44.34
CA ASN A 18 -11.90 5.18 -43.18
C ASN A 18 -12.08 3.82 -42.51
N ALA A 19 -11.14 2.92 -42.82
CA ALA A 19 -11.01 1.65 -42.13
C ALA A 19 -10.93 1.89 -40.62
N PHE A 20 -11.66 1.09 -39.85
CA PHE A 20 -11.51 1.04 -38.40
C PHE A 20 -10.05 0.74 -38.04
N LYS A 21 -9.29 1.78 -37.67
CA LYS A 21 -7.97 1.62 -37.07
C LYS A 21 -8.15 1.27 -35.59
N THR A 22 -7.65 0.10 -35.21
CA THR A 22 -7.40 -0.27 -33.81
C THR A 22 -6.63 0.87 -33.11
N PRO A 23 -6.96 1.25 -31.87
CA PRO A 23 -6.20 2.28 -31.18
C PRO A 23 -4.74 1.82 -31.05
N GLU A 24 -3.82 2.58 -31.62
CA GLU A 24 -2.39 2.32 -31.41
C GLU A 24 -2.09 2.40 -29.92
N LYS A 25 -1.35 1.40 -29.43
CA LYS A 25 -0.86 1.31 -28.06
C LYS A 25 -0.16 2.61 -27.72
N ARG A 26 -0.78 3.45 -26.89
CA ARG A 26 -0.18 4.70 -26.42
C ARG A 26 1.05 4.33 -25.60
N VAL A 27 2.22 4.36 -26.24
CA VAL A 27 3.50 4.31 -25.54
C VAL A 27 3.51 5.54 -24.65
N SER A 28 3.50 5.31 -23.34
CA SER A 28 3.68 6.37 -22.36
C SER A 28 5.02 7.03 -22.64
N VAL A 29 5.00 8.24 -23.20
CA VAL A 29 6.20 9.06 -23.30
C VAL A 29 6.46 9.55 -21.88
N VAL A 30 7.36 8.85 -21.18
CA VAL A 30 7.89 9.26 -19.89
C VAL A 30 8.63 10.60 -20.11
N PRO A 31 8.38 11.65 -19.31
CA PRO A 31 9.08 12.92 -19.43
C PRO A 31 10.60 12.73 -19.37
N ARG A 32 11.33 13.37 -20.28
CA ARG A 32 12.81 13.40 -20.27
C ARG A 32 13.28 14.10 -18.99
N GLY A 33 13.66 13.33 -17.99
CA GLY A 33 14.13 13.83 -16.71
C GLY A 33 14.48 12.71 -15.73
N GLU A 34 13.79 11.57 -15.82
CA GLU A 34 14.21 10.34 -15.16
C GLU A 34 14.86 9.44 -16.21
N ALA A 35 16.08 8.99 -15.93
CA ALA A 35 16.82 8.17 -16.87
C ALA A 35 16.02 6.89 -17.15
N ASP A 36 15.80 6.60 -18.44
CA ASP A 36 15.18 5.36 -18.90
C ASP A 36 16.14 4.20 -18.60
N PHE A 37 16.10 3.70 -17.35
CA PHE A 37 16.97 2.64 -16.85
C PHE A 37 16.87 1.36 -17.71
N MET A 38 15.79 1.21 -18.49
CA MET A 38 15.58 0.10 -19.42
C MET A 38 16.52 0.14 -20.64
N ARG A 39 17.23 1.25 -20.88
CA ARG A 39 18.21 1.40 -21.96
C ARG A 39 19.66 1.39 -21.49
N TRP A 40 19.88 1.32 -20.19
CA TRP A 40 21.22 1.41 -19.64
C TRP A 40 21.98 0.11 -19.90
N GLY A 41 23.20 0.25 -20.43
CA GLY A 41 24.16 -0.83 -20.45
C GLY A 41 24.87 -0.94 -19.11
N VAL A 42 25.82 -1.86 -19.06
CA VAL A 42 26.69 -2.08 -17.89
C VAL A 42 27.42 -0.79 -17.47
N GLY A 43 27.88 0.01 -18.45
CA GLY A 43 28.65 1.23 -18.20
C GLY A 43 27.85 2.31 -17.49
N GLU A 44 26.66 2.64 -18.01
CA GLU A 44 25.74 3.63 -17.44
C GLU A 44 25.24 3.18 -16.05
N THR A 45 24.97 1.89 -15.90
CA THR A 45 24.58 1.29 -14.62
C THR A 45 25.70 1.45 -13.59
N CYS A 46 26.94 1.16 -13.95
CA CYS A 46 28.09 1.32 -13.06
C CYS A 46 28.35 2.79 -12.68
N GLU A 47 28.15 3.71 -13.61
CA GLU A 47 28.31 5.14 -13.34
C GLU A 47 27.27 5.65 -12.34
N TYR A 48 26.01 5.21 -12.48
CA TYR A 48 24.96 5.49 -11.50
C TYR A 48 25.24 4.89 -10.13
N LEU A 49 25.69 3.63 -10.07
CA LEU A 49 26.06 2.99 -8.80
C LEU A 49 27.15 3.80 -8.08
N ARG A 50 28.18 4.29 -8.79
CA ARG A 50 29.17 5.21 -8.21
C ARG A 50 28.54 6.51 -7.73
N GLY A 51 27.64 7.11 -8.52
CA GLY A 51 26.92 8.32 -8.14
C GLY A 51 26.01 8.16 -6.90
N LYS A 52 25.63 6.92 -6.56
CA LYS A 52 24.84 6.58 -5.37
C LYS A 52 25.68 6.02 -4.21
N GLY A 53 27.01 6.05 -4.30
CA GLY A 53 27.90 5.54 -3.27
C GLY A 53 27.91 4.00 -3.16
N LEU A 54 27.52 3.30 -4.22
CA LEU A 54 27.48 1.84 -4.33
C LEU A 54 28.62 1.30 -5.22
N GLN A 55 29.78 1.97 -5.24
CA GLN A 55 30.88 1.63 -6.16
C GLN A 55 31.38 0.18 -6.05
N ASP A 56 31.25 -0.45 -4.88
CA ASP A 56 31.68 -1.83 -4.63
C ASP A 56 30.92 -2.86 -5.48
N TRP A 57 29.76 -2.48 -6.02
CA TRP A 57 28.92 -3.34 -6.87
C TRP A 57 29.23 -3.23 -8.36
N THR A 58 30.07 -2.28 -8.77
CA THR A 58 30.37 -2.07 -10.19
C THR A 58 31.01 -3.31 -10.84
N GLY A 59 31.90 -4.01 -10.12
CA GLY A 59 32.54 -5.24 -10.58
C GLY A 59 31.54 -6.37 -10.88
N THR A 60 30.50 -6.47 -10.06
CA THR A 60 29.45 -7.49 -10.17
C THR A 60 28.66 -7.36 -11.47
N PHE A 61 28.29 -6.12 -11.83
CA PHE A 61 27.53 -5.84 -13.06
C PHE A 61 28.40 -5.90 -14.33
N THR A 62 29.72 -5.69 -14.22
CA THR A 62 30.65 -5.88 -15.33
C THR A 62 30.94 -7.33 -15.67
N ASP A 63 31.02 -8.20 -14.67
CA ASP A 63 31.46 -9.59 -14.88
C ASP A 63 30.32 -10.54 -15.26
N ARG A 64 29.08 -10.26 -14.83
CA ARG A 64 27.93 -11.17 -15.01
C ARG A 64 26.62 -10.43 -15.32
N PRO A 65 26.46 -9.89 -16.55
CA PRO A 65 25.32 -9.03 -16.89
C PRO A 65 23.97 -9.75 -17.04
N GLU A 66 23.95 -11.09 -17.17
CA GLU A 66 22.73 -11.88 -17.48
C GLU A 66 22.36 -12.91 -16.40
N GLU A 67 23.10 -13.01 -15.29
CA GLU A 67 22.75 -13.96 -14.21
C GLU A 67 21.70 -13.36 -13.24
N ASP A 68 20.79 -14.20 -12.74
CA ASP A 68 19.79 -13.81 -11.74
C ASP A 68 20.46 -13.16 -10.53
N LEU A 69 19.94 -12.02 -10.07
CA LEU A 69 20.52 -11.23 -8.96
C LEU A 69 20.74 -12.06 -7.68
N GLU A 70 19.90 -13.08 -7.46
CA GLU A 70 20.05 -14.03 -6.35
C GLU A 70 21.26 -14.99 -6.52
N GLN A 71 21.59 -15.40 -7.75
CA GLN A 71 22.72 -16.29 -8.05
C GLN A 71 24.07 -15.56 -7.97
N ILE A 72 24.08 -14.25 -8.20
CA ILE A 72 25.27 -13.40 -8.10
C ILE A 72 25.60 -13.04 -6.62
N GLY A 73 24.80 -13.51 -5.66
CA GLY A 73 25.05 -13.25 -4.23
C GLY A 73 24.72 -11.83 -3.81
N ILE A 74 23.92 -11.09 -4.60
CA ILE A 74 23.34 -9.82 -4.16
C ILE A 74 22.34 -10.15 -3.05
N GLN A 75 22.77 -9.93 -1.81
CA GLN A 75 21.86 -10.01 -0.67
C GLN A 75 20.74 -8.97 -0.87
N PRO A 76 19.50 -9.23 -0.38
CA PRO A 76 18.34 -8.36 -0.61
C PRO A 76 18.49 -6.91 -0.10
N GLN A 77 19.60 -6.59 0.57
CA GLN A 77 19.94 -5.26 1.10
C GLN A 77 19.71 -4.12 0.09
N ILE A 78 20.00 -4.34 -1.21
CA ILE A 78 19.79 -3.34 -2.27
C ILE A 78 18.30 -3.14 -2.59
N LEU A 79 17.50 -4.21 -2.58
CA LEU A 79 16.04 -4.15 -2.78
C LEU A 79 15.37 -3.30 -1.70
N HIS A 80 15.94 -3.20 -0.51
CA HIS A 80 15.45 -2.37 0.58
C HIS A 80 15.70 -0.86 0.38
N ARG A 81 16.34 -0.43 -0.71
CA ARG A 81 16.63 0.98 -1.00
C ARG A 81 15.97 1.50 -2.27
N ILE A 82 15.26 0.65 -3.00
CA ILE A 82 14.61 1.00 -4.26
C ILE A 82 13.09 0.92 -4.13
N ASN A 83 12.39 1.85 -4.78
CA ASN A 83 10.94 1.79 -4.86
C ASN A 83 10.52 0.50 -5.55
N LYS A 84 9.46 -0.14 -5.03
CA LYS A 84 8.83 -1.29 -5.66
C LYS A 84 7.57 -0.84 -6.39
N VAL A 85 7.33 -1.41 -7.57
CA VAL A 85 6.14 -1.10 -8.37
C VAL A 85 5.10 -2.22 -8.20
N PHE A 86 3.90 -1.86 -7.76
CA PHE A 86 2.72 -2.72 -7.86
C PHE A 86 1.92 -2.38 -9.12
N ASN A 87 1.35 -3.39 -9.78
CA ASN A 87 0.39 -3.19 -10.85
C ASN A 87 -1.02 -3.36 -10.28
N ASP A 88 -1.73 -2.25 -10.13
CA ASP A 88 -3.06 -2.17 -9.57
C ASP A 88 -4.09 -1.90 -10.68
N PRO A 89 -5.20 -2.65 -10.78
CA PRO A 89 -6.18 -2.48 -11.86
C PRO A 89 -6.98 -1.17 -11.76
N ILE A 90 -7.00 -0.50 -10.61
CA ILE A 90 -7.72 0.76 -10.38
C ILE A 90 -6.79 1.96 -10.59
N HIS A 91 -5.54 1.88 -10.11
CA HIS A 91 -4.60 2.99 -10.08
C HIS A 91 -3.43 2.86 -11.08
N GLY A 92 -3.32 1.74 -11.78
CA GLY A 92 -2.20 1.45 -12.68
C GLY A 92 -0.93 1.12 -11.90
N HIS A 93 0.20 1.69 -12.33
CA HIS A 93 1.47 1.49 -11.64
C HIS A 93 1.55 2.32 -10.35
N ILE A 94 1.65 1.63 -9.21
CA ILE A 94 1.83 2.23 -7.90
C ILE A 94 3.28 2.04 -7.48
N GLU A 95 4.03 3.14 -7.37
CA GLU A 95 5.34 3.15 -6.73
C GLU A 95 5.20 3.19 -5.21
N VAL A 96 5.92 2.30 -4.54
CA VAL A 96 5.89 2.13 -3.10
C VAL A 96 7.30 2.25 -2.54
N HIS A 97 7.45 3.17 -1.58
CA HIS A 97 8.70 3.45 -0.89
C HIS A 97 9.18 2.23 -0.09
N PRO A 98 10.49 1.97 0.05
CA PRO A 98 11.00 0.78 0.74
C PRO A 98 10.49 0.60 2.17
N LEU A 99 10.36 1.68 2.95
CA LEU A 99 9.77 1.62 4.29
C LEU A 99 8.34 1.04 4.27
N LEU A 100 7.52 1.43 3.28
CA LEU A 100 6.17 0.89 3.15
C LEU A 100 6.20 -0.59 2.73
N ILE A 101 7.18 -1.00 1.92
CA ILE A 101 7.38 -2.42 1.59
C ILE A 101 7.70 -3.23 2.83
N ARG A 102 8.54 -2.71 3.73
CA ARG A 102 8.85 -3.36 5.01
C ARG A 102 7.62 -3.54 5.89
N ILE A 103 6.66 -2.61 5.85
CA ILE A 103 5.37 -2.74 6.54
C ILE A 103 4.46 -3.74 5.82
N ILE A 104 4.38 -3.68 4.49
CA ILE A 104 3.54 -4.56 3.67
C ILE A 104 3.98 -6.02 3.82
N ASP A 105 5.27 -6.30 3.84
CA ASP A 105 5.85 -7.65 3.90
C ASP A 105 5.93 -8.19 5.34
N THR A 106 5.00 -7.79 6.21
CA THR A 106 4.81 -8.36 7.55
C THR A 106 3.60 -9.29 7.61
N PRO A 107 3.58 -10.30 8.50
CA PRO A 107 2.39 -11.14 8.71
C PRO A 107 1.13 -10.34 9.05
N GLN A 108 1.29 -9.28 9.84
CA GLN A 108 0.22 -8.41 10.33
C GLN A 108 -0.48 -7.67 9.18
N PHE A 109 0.25 -7.26 8.15
CA PHE A 109 -0.30 -6.65 6.94
C PHE A 109 -0.75 -7.70 5.91
N GLN A 110 0.06 -8.73 5.64
CA GLN A 110 -0.25 -9.79 4.67
C GLN A 110 -1.55 -10.53 5.00
N ARG A 111 -1.94 -10.60 6.28
CA ARG A 111 -3.24 -11.20 6.68
C ARG A 111 -4.44 -10.55 5.96
N LEU A 112 -4.34 -9.28 5.56
CA LEU A 112 -5.42 -8.55 4.88
C LEU A 112 -5.79 -9.19 3.54
N ARG A 113 -4.92 -10.02 2.94
CA ARG A 113 -5.22 -10.81 1.74
C ARG A 113 -6.35 -11.82 1.95
N ASN A 114 -6.64 -12.16 3.20
CA ASN A 114 -7.63 -13.15 3.58
C ASN A 114 -8.92 -12.53 4.12
N ILE A 115 -9.09 -11.21 4.00
CA ILE A 115 -10.26 -10.49 4.52
C ILE A 115 -10.96 -9.77 3.37
N LYS A 116 -12.11 -10.32 2.94
CA LYS A 116 -12.94 -9.76 1.88
C LYS A 116 -13.40 -8.33 2.23
N GLN A 117 -13.19 -7.39 1.32
CA GLN A 117 -13.54 -5.97 1.51
C GLN A 117 -15.01 -5.81 1.88
N LEU A 118 -15.88 -6.46 1.12
CA LEU A 118 -17.33 -6.39 1.26
C LEU A 118 -17.93 -7.60 1.98
N GLY A 119 -17.10 -8.45 2.61
CA GLY A 119 -17.56 -9.58 3.41
C GLY A 119 -18.54 -10.49 2.66
N GLY A 120 -19.77 -10.61 3.19
CA GLY A 120 -20.81 -11.47 2.65
C GLY A 120 -21.36 -11.06 1.28
N VAL A 121 -21.11 -9.82 0.82
CA VAL A 121 -21.53 -9.35 -0.51
C VAL A 121 -20.92 -10.21 -1.62
N TYR A 122 -19.73 -10.79 -1.40
CA TYR A 122 -19.11 -11.73 -2.35
C TYR A 122 -20.01 -12.93 -2.70
N PHE A 123 -20.87 -13.38 -1.79
CA PHE A 123 -21.80 -14.48 -2.05
C PHE A 123 -22.99 -14.08 -2.94
N VAL A 124 -23.19 -12.78 -3.17
CA VAL A 124 -24.23 -12.23 -4.05
C VAL A 124 -23.61 -11.69 -5.35
N PHE A 125 -22.45 -11.06 -5.25
CA PHE A 125 -21.72 -10.45 -6.36
C PHE A 125 -20.36 -11.14 -6.52
N PRO A 126 -20.20 -12.08 -7.46
CA PRO A 126 -18.96 -12.84 -7.61
C PRO A 126 -17.75 -11.96 -7.99
N GLY A 127 -17.97 -10.79 -8.59
CA GLY A 127 -16.93 -9.79 -8.85
C GLY A 127 -16.42 -9.05 -7.61
N ALA A 128 -17.14 -9.11 -6.47
CA ALA A 128 -16.69 -8.54 -5.20
C ALA A 128 -15.69 -9.45 -4.48
N SER A 129 -14.72 -10.00 -5.21
CA SER A 129 -13.73 -10.96 -4.71
C SER A 129 -12.53 -10.31 -3.99
N HIS A 130 -12.40 -8.99 -4.10
CA HIS A 130 -11.31 -8.20 -3.57
C HIS A 130 -11.28 -8.20 -2.03
N ASN A 131 -10.08 -8.06 -1.48
CA ASN A 131 -9.76 -8.05 -0.08
C ASN A 131 -9.27 -6.67 0.38
N ARG A 132 -9.09 -6.53 1.69
CA ARG A 132 -8.58 -5.32 2.33
C ARG A 132 -7.14 -5.00 1.91
N PHE A 133 -6.35 -6.00 1.51
CA PHE A 133 -4.93 -5.83 1.15
C PHE A 133 -4.71 -4.84 -0.01
N GLU A 134 -5.32 -5.10 -1.16
CA GLU A 134 -5.20 -4.24 -2.34
C GLU A 134 -5.83 -2.85 -2.09
N HIS A 135 -6.92 -2.81 -1.32
CA HIS A 135 -7.53 -1.56 -0.89
C HIS A 135 -6.58 -0.71 -0.05
N SER A 136 -5.93 -1.29 0.97
CA SER A 136 -4.96 -0.60 1.83
C SER A 136 -3.78 -0.04 1.04
N ILE A 137 -3.26 -0.78 0.05
CA ILE A 137 -2.21 -0.28 -0.85
C ILE A 137 -2.72 0.93 -1.66
N GLY A 138 -3.93 0.84 -2.22
CA GLY A 138 -4.56 1.94 -2.95
C GLY A 138 -4.77 3.19 -2.10
N VAL A 139 -5.20 3.04 -0.83
CA VAL A 139 -5.38 4.16 0.10
C VAL A 139 -4.03 4.81 0.43
N GLY A 140 -3.00 4.02 0.75
CA GLY A 140 -1.65 4.57 0.95
C GLY A 140 -1.12 5.33 -0.27
N HIS A 141 -1.38 4.83 -1.48
CA HIS A 141 -1.04 5.51 -2.73
C HIS A 141 -1.78 6.85 -2.89
N LEU A 142 -3.10 6.86 -2.75
CA LEU A 142 -3.90 8.08 -2.91
C LEU A 142 -3.60 9.12 -1.83
N ALA A 143 -3.40 8.69 -0.58
CA ALA A 143 -2.98 9.55 0.52
C ALA A 143 -1.65 10.25 0.18
N GLY A 144 -0.67 9.48 -0.31
CA GLY A 144 0.61 9.99 -0.78
C GLY A 144 0.49 10.99 -1.94
N ARG A 145 -0.35 10.69 -2.94
CA ARG A 145 -0.56 11.59 -4.09
C ARG A 145 -1.21 12.90 -3.68
N LEU A 146 -2.16 12.85 -2.76
CA LEU A 146 -2.84 14.06 -2.28
C LEU A 146 -1.86 14.96 -1.54
N VAL A 147 -1.14 14.42 -0.55
CA VAL A 147 -0.20 15.23 0.25
C VAL A 147 0.97 15.76 -0.58
N GLN A 148 1.47 14.99 -1.55
CA GLN A 148 2.49 15.48 -2.49
C GLN A 148 1.95 16.64 -3.33
N ALA A 149 0.74 16.52 -3.87
CA ALA A 149 0.14 17.59 -4.67
C ALA A 149 -0.11 18.87 -3.86
N LEU A 150 -0.36 18.76 -2.55
CA LEU A 150 -0.44 19.91 -1.64
C LEU A 150 0.94 20.52 -1.41
N SER A 151 1.96 19.69 -1.13
CA SER A 151 3.35 20.14 -0.96
C SER A 151 3.85 20.91 -2.19
N ASP A 152 3.61 20.38 -3.39
CA ASP A 152 4.08 20.96 -4.65
C ASP A 152 3.37 22.29 -4.98
N ARG A 153 2.07 22.40 -4.66
CA ARG A 153 1.25 23.57 -5.01
C ARG A 153 1.29 24.68 -3.97
N GLN A 154 1.60 24.33 -2.72
CA GLN A 154 1.60 25.24 -1.58
C GLN A 154 2.88 25.03 -0.75
N PRO A 155 4.06 25.39 -1.28
CA PRO A 155 5.33 25.19 -0.58
C PRO A 155 5.39 25.89 0.78
N GLU A 156 4.59 26.93 1.00
CA GLU A 156 4.44 27.65 2.27
C GLU A 156 3.87 26.79 3.40
N LEU A 157 3.23 25.65 3.09
CA LEU A 157 2.76 24.69 4.11
C LEU A 157 3.90 23.88 4.72
N LEU A 158 5.11 23.93 4.16
CA LEU A 158 6.32 23.26 4.66
C LEU A 158 6.13 21.74 4.87
N ILE A 159 5.32 21.11 4.01
CA ILE A 159 5.08 19.65 4.04
C ILE A 159 6.38 18.95 3.66
N SER A 160 7.00 18.29 4.64
CA SER A 160 8.26 17.59 4.51
C SER A 160 8.07 16.18 3.93
N HIS A 161 9.16 15.56 3.46
CA HIS A 161 9.13 14.15 3.04
C HIS A 161 8.71 13.21 4.18
N ARG A 162 9.06 13.56 5.43
CA ARG A 162 8.66 12.86 6.65
C ARG A 162 7.13 12.84 6.78
N ASP A 163 6.48 14.01 6.63
CA ASP A 163 5.02 14.12 6.71
C ASP A 163 4.32 13.26 5.64
N ILE A 164 4.87 13.28 4.42
CA ILE A 164 4.35 12.47 3.31
C ILE A 164 4.45 10.97 3.62
N LEU A 165 5.57 10.52 4.20
CA LEU A 165 5.73 9.12 4.62
C LEU A 165 4.75 8.76 5.73
N CYS A 166 4.59 9.59 6.75
CA CYS A 166 3.63 9.36 7.84
C CYS A 166 2.18 9.25 7.32
N VAL A 167 1.77 10.15 6.42
CA VAL A 167 0.43 10.10 5.78
C VAL A 167 0.25 8.83 4.95
N LYS A 168 1.28 8.43 4.18
CA LYS A 168 1.26 7.17 3.42
C LYS A 168 1.14 5.95 4.34
N ILE A 169 1.87 5.90 5.45
CA ILE A 169 1.81 4.82 6.45
C ILE A 169 0.42 4.77 7.08
N ALA A 170 -0.13 5.91 7.51
CA ALA A 170 -1.47 5.98 8.07
C ALA A 170 -2.53 5.45 7.08
N GLY A 171 -2.48 5.89 5.82
CA GLY A 171 -3.38 5.41 4.77
C GLY A 171 -3.24 3.90 4.52
N LEU A 172 -2.02 3.39 4.49
CA LEU A 172 -1.73 1.97 4.34
C LEU A 172 -2.30 1.16 5.52
N CYS A 173 -2.13 1.66 6.74
CA CYS A 173 -2.42 0.94 7.98
C CYS A 173 -3.85 1.13 8.52
N HIS A 174 -4.66 2.02 7.94
CA HIS A 174 -5.97 2.39 8.50
C HIS A 174 -6.93 1.19 8.72
N ASP A 175 -6.81 0.17 7.87
CA ASP A 175 -7.65 -1.04 7.87
C ASP A 175 -6.99 -2.26 8.53
N LEU A 176 -5.83 -2.09 9.16
CA LEU A 176 -5.12 -3.16 9.87
C LEU A 176 -5.92 -3.81 10.99
N GLY A 177 -7.07 -3.30 11.42
CA GLY A 177 -7.86 -3.85 12.50
C GLY A 177 -9.08 -4.65 12.07
N HIS A 178 -9.34 -4.75 10.76
CA HIS A 178 -10.49 -5.50 10.29
C HIS A 178 -10.39 -6.99 10.64
N GLY A 179 -11.53 -7.55 11.07
CA GLY A 179 -11.72 -8.97 11.33
C GLY A 179 -12.40 -9.71 10.16
N PRO A 180 -12.72 -11.01 10.33
CA PRO A 180 -13.38 -11.82 9.31
C PRO A 180 -14.65 -11.16 8.74
N PHE A 181 -14.76 -11.10 7.41
CA PHE A 181 -15.85 -10.43 6.69
C PHE A 181 -15.99 -8.92 6.97
N SER A 182 -14.87 -8.24 7.26
CA SER A 182 -14.80 -6.78 7.39
C SER A 182 -15.82 -6.22 8.38
N HIS A 183 -16.79 -5.42 7.92
CA HIS A 183 -17.75 -4.75 8.79
C HIS A 183 -18.73 -5.68 9.50
N MET A 184 -18.87 -6.92 9.03
CA MET A 184 -19.68 -7.90 9.74
C MET A 184 -19.08 -8.20 11.12
N PHE A 185 -17.75 -8.20 11.25
CA PHE A 185 -17.08 -8.55 12.49
C PHE A 185 -17.30 -7.51 13.58
N ASP A 186 -16.93 -6.25 13.31
CA ASP A 186 -16.97 -5.17 14.29
C ASP A 186 -18.40 -4.64 14.53
N ARG A 187 -19.26 -4.60 13.51
CA ARG A 187 -20.61 -4.02 13.64
C ARG A 187 -21.70 -5.03 14.00
N ILE A 188 -21.49 -6.33 13.79
CA ILE A 188 -22.52 -7.35 14.03
C ILE A 188 -22.03 -8.41 15.00
N PHE A 189 -20.92 -9.08 14.71
CA PHE A 189 -20.44 -10.21 15.51
C PHE A 189 -20.01 -9.78 16.91
N ILE A 190 -19.09 -8.81 17.04
CA ILE A 190 -18.59 -8.37 18.35
C ILE A 190 -19.72 -7.82 19.25
N PRO A 191 -20.63 -6.94 18.77
CA PRO A 191 -21.74 -6.46 19.59
C PRO A 191 -22.65 -7.59 20.10
N LYS A 192 -22.84 -8.65 19.31
CA LYS A 192 -23.65 -9.82 19.70
C LYS A 192 -22.91 -10.78 20.64
N ALA A 193 -21.64 -11.07 20.34
CA ALA A 193 -20.84 -12.04 21.08
C ALA A 193 -20.29 -11.48 22.39
N ARG A 194 -20.02 -10.17 22.44
CA ARG A 194 -19.46 -9.46 23.60
C ARG A 194 -20.22 -8.15 23.85
N PRO A 195 -21.48 -8.22 24.31
CA PRO A 195 -22.26 -7.02 24.63
C PRO A 195 -21.52 -6.14 25.64
N GLY A 196 -21.56 -4.82 25.45
CA GLY A 196 -20.91 -3.84 26.32
C GLY A 196 -19.45 -3.54 26.00
N VAL A 197 -18.78 -4.35 25.19
CA VAL A 197 -17.43 -4.03 24.69
C VAL A 197 -17.55 -3.05 23.53
N LYS A 198 -17.01 -1.83 23.71
CA LYS A 198 -16.85 -0.88 22.61
C LYS A 198 -15.67 -1.32 21.75
N TRP A 199 -15.97 -1.82 20.56
CA TRP A 199 -14.99 -2.26 19.58
C TRP A 199 -15.19 -1.53 18.27
N LYS A 200 -14.08 -1.10 17.68
CA LYS A 200 -14.00 -0.38 16.42
C LYS A 200 -12.79 -0.92 15.68
N HIS A 201 -12.91 -1.16 14.37
CA HIS A 201 -11.78 -1.69 13.61
C HIS A 201 -10.61 -0.69 13.61
N GLU A 202 -10.86 0.61 13.71
CA GLU A 202 -9.86 1.67 13.83
C GLU A 202 -9.00 1.50 15.10
N ILE A 203 -9.63 1.18 16.25
CA ILE A 203 -8.91 0.90 17.51
C ILE A 203 -8.10 -0.40 17.40
N ALA A 204 -8.61 -1.37 16.66
CA ALA A 204 -7.89 -2.59 16.38
C ALA A 204 -6.73 -2.37 15.40
N SER A 205 -6.85 -1.42 14.47
CA SER A 205 -5.79 -1.04 13.52
C SER A 205 -4.61 -0.43 14.27
N LEU A 206 -4.87 0.44 15.24
CA LEU A 206 -3.84 0.98 16.14
C LEU A 206 -3.08 -0.15 16.86
N LYS A 207 -3.81 -1.04 17.54
CA LYS A 207 -3.19 -2.16 18.28
C LYS A 207 -2.39 -3.10 17.37
N MET A 208 -2.88 -3.32 16.15
CA MET A 208 -2.20 -4.15 15.16
C MET A 208 -0.99 -3.43 14.58
N PHE A 209 -1.05 -2.11 14.40
CA PHE A 209 0.09 -1.31 13.94
C PHE A 209 1.20 -1.32 14.98
N ASP A 210 0.89 -1.09 16.26
CA ASP A 210 1.85 -1.21 17.36
C ASP A 210 2.49 -2.61 17.36
N TYR A 211 1.67 -3.66 17.29
CA TYR A 211 2.18 -5.03 17.23
C TYR A 211 3.06 -5.28 16.00
N LEU A 212 2.68 -4.77 14.83
CA LEU A 212 3.45 -4.89 13.59
C LEU A 212 4.82 -4.22 13.75
N VAL A 213 4.88 -3.02 14.32
CA VAL A 213 6.13 -2.27 14.49
C VAL A 213 7.08 -2.97 15.47
N GLU A 214 6.56 -3.46 16.61
CA GLU A 214 7.38 -4.14 17.62
C GLU A 214 7.85 -5.53 17.14
N ASP A 215 6.95 -6.36 16.64
CA ASP A 215 7.22 -7.78 16.31
C ASP A 215 8.17 -7.94 15.12
N ASN A 216 8.25 -6.93 14.25
CA ASN A 216 9.09 -6.93 13.06
C ASN A 216 10.30 -5.97 13.18
N GLU A 217 10.55 -5.44 14.37
CA GLU A 217 11.68 -4.54 14.66
C GLU A 217 11.77 -3.36 13.66
N LEU A 218 10.64 -2.70 13.38
CA LEU A 218 10.59 -1.66 12.35
C LEU A 218 11.08 -0.29 12.81
N LYS A 219 11.22 -0.07 14.13
CA LYS A 219 11.67 1.21 14.70
C LYS A 219 13.01 1.70 14.10
N PRO A 220 14.09 0.90 14.10
CA PRO A 220 15.35 1.33 13.49
C PRO A 220 15.25 1.60 11.98
N VAL A 221 14.36 0.87 11.28
CA VAL A 221 14.14 1.04 9.84
C VAL A 221 13.41 2.35 9.55
N MET A 222 12.43 2.71 10.38
CA MET A 222 11.73 3.99 10.31
C MET A 222 12.70 5.16 10.54
N GLU A 223 13.61 5.04 11.52
CA GLU A 223 14.66 6.02 11.78
C GLU A 223 15.67 6.12 10.63
N GLU A 224 16.10 5.00 10.03
CA GLU A 224 16.97 5.00 8.83
C GLU A 224 16.34 5.78 7.67
N HIS A 225 15.01 5.76 7.57
CA HIS A 225 14.25 6.50 6.56
C HIS A 225 13.82 7.92 7.00
N GLY A 226 14.35 8.42 8.12
CA GLY A 226 14.22 9.82 8.54
C GLY A 226 12.98 10.14 9.37
N LEU A 227 12.29 9.14 9.93
CA LEU A 227 11.22 9.36 10.90
C LEU A 227 11.80 9.63 12.30
N VAL A 228 11.10 10.45 13.08
CA VAL A 228 11.33 10.74 14.49
C VAL A 228 10.23 10.05 15.29
N LEU A 229 10.53 8.87 15.85
CA LEU A 229 9.52 7.93 16.33
C LEU A 229 8.58 8.49 17.42
N GLU A 230 9.09 9.34 18.32
CA GLU A 230 8.30 9.93 19.41
C GLU A 230 7.15 10.78 18.86
N GLU A 231 7.37 11.51 17.77
CA GLU A 231 6.37 12.37 17.13
C GLU A 231 5.56 11.62 16.07
N ASP A 232 6.25 10.88 15.20
CA ASP A 232 5.66 10.34 13.98
C ASP A 232 4.73 9.15 14.25
N LEU A 233 5.03 8.31 15.25
CA LEU A 233 4.13 7.21 15.62
C LEU A 233 2.82 7.73 16.19
N ASP A 234 2.87 8.83 16.95
CA ASP A 234 1.69 9.50 17.47
C ASP A 234 0.89 10.09 16.31
N PHE A 235 1.54 10.85 15.42
CA PHE A 235 0.89 11.41 14.24
C PHE A 235 0.20 10.34 13.35
N ILE A 236 0.88 9.23 13.04
CA ILE A 236 0.30 8.11 12.27
C ILE A 236 -0.94 7.54 12.99
N THR A 237 -0.83 7.36 14.31
CA THR A 237 -1.91 6.81 15.14
C THR A 237 -3.14 7.73 15.16
N GLU A 238 -2.93 9.03 15.25
CA GLU A 238 -3.98 10.04 15.25
C GLU A 238 -4.69 10.09 13.89
N LEU A 239 -3.96 9.98 12.78
CA LEU A 239 -4.54 9.90 11.45
C LEU A 239 -5.42 8.65 11.25
N ILE A 240 -5.04 7.50 11.84
CA ILE A 240 -5.82 6.26 11.73
C ILE A 240 -7.11 6.33 12.56
N THR A 241 -7.03 6.87 13.78
CA THR A 241 -8.15 6.81 14.73
C THR A 241 -9.04 8.05 14.71
N GLY A 242 -8.53 9.17 14.21
CA GLY A 242 -9.16 10.49 14.32
C GLY A 242 -9.22 11.00 15.77
N LEU A 243 -8.45 10.41 16.69
CA LEU A 243 -8.41 10.78 18.09
C LEU A 243 -6.97 11.15 18.47
N PRO A 244 -6.74 12.31 19.11
CA PRO A 244 -5.43 12.63 19.65
C PRO A 244 -5.03 11.58 20.70
N LYS A 245 -3.73 11.24 20.78
CA LYS A 245 -3.19 10.52 21.95
C LYS A 245 -3.20 11.50 23.11
N SER A 246 -4.33 11.53 23.81
CA SER A 246 -4.66 12.53 24.82
C SER A 246 -3.54 12.78 25.86
N SER A 247 -3.18 14.04 26.07
CA SER A 247 -3.35 14.59 27.42
C SER A 247 -4.87 14.70 27.66
N ASP A 248 -5.42 13.93 28.61
CA ASP A 248 -6.83 13.92 29.06
C ASP A 248 -7.86 12.98 28.38
N ALA A 249 -7.52 11.69 28.20
CA ALA A 249 -8.54 10.63 28.18
C ALA A 249 -8.54 9.94 29.56
N PRO A 250 -9.71 9.76 30.22
CA PRO A 250 -9.77 9.05 31.48
C PRO A 250 -9.24 7.64 31.27
N SER A 251 -8.30 7.27 32.14
CA SER A 251 -7.69 5.95 32.19
C SER A 251 -8.73 4.86 32.01
N ALA A 252 -8.59 4.07 30.94
CA ALA A 252 -9.35 2.84 30.80
C ALA A 252 -9.07 1.99 32.06
N PRO A 253 -10.10 1.41 32.69
CA PRO A 253 -9.92 0.69 33.94
C PRO A 253 -8.96 -0.49 33.72
N ASN A 254 -7.92 -0.56 34.56
CA ASN A 254 -7.08 -1.72 34.72
C ASN A 254 -7.95 -2.96 34.98
N SER A 255 -8.06 -3.86 34.01
CA SER A 255 -8.33 -5.31 34.14
C SER A 255 -8.48 -5.86 32.70
N VAL A 256 -7.79 -6.89 32.22
CA VAL A 256 -7.21 -8.08 32.84
C VAL A 256 -5.93 -8.40 32.08
N VAL A 257 -4.81 -8.46 32.80
CA VAL A 257 -3.62 -9.19 32.37
C VAL A 257 -4.00 -10.67 32.35
N GLY A 258 -3.86 -11.33 31.20
CA GLY A 258 -3.96 -12.78 31.11
C GLY A 258 -4.88 -13.29 30.01
N THR A 259 -4.34 -13.42 28.80
CA THR A 259 -4.35 -14.69 28.05
C THR A 259 -3.52 -14.50 26.79
N CYS A 260 -2.28 -14.95 26.90
CA CYS A 260 -1.40 -15.25 25.78
C CYS A 260 -2.15 -16.18 24.81
N TRP A 261 -2.42 -15.71 23.59
CA TRP A 261 -2.79 -16.58 22.49
C TRP A 261 -1.54 -17.36 22.07
N SER A 262 -1.31 -18.49 22.73
CA SER A 262 -0.31 -19.46 22.29
C SER A 262 -0.85 -20.18 21.05
N PHE A 263 -0.38 -19.75 19.87
CA PHE A 263 -0.55 -20.51 18.63
C PHE A 263 0.33 -21.77 18.73
N GLY A 264 -0.25 -22.84 19.29
CA GLY A 264 0.38 -24.15 19.32
C GLY A 264 0.54 -24.70 17.90
N ARG A 265 1.79 -24.86 17.46
CA ARG A 265 2.13 -25.73 16.32
C ARG A 265 1.71 -27.15 16.67
N ARG A 266 0.60 -27.63 16.09
CA ARG A 266 0.37 -29.08 15.98
C ARG A 266 0.93 -29.53 14.64
N GLY A 267 2.06 -30.22 14.71
CA GLY A 267 2.59 -30.99 13.59
C GLY A 267 1.61 -32.10 13.23
N TYR A 268 1.41 -32.28 11.92
CA TYR A 268 0.74 -33.45 11.36
C TYR A 268 1.70 -34.65 11.47
N LYS A 269 1.21 -35.73 12.06
CA LYS A 269 1.64 -37.10 11.75
C LYS A 269 0.52 -37.75 10.94
#